data_AF-A0A7X8K079-F1
#
_entry.id   AF-A0A7X8K079-F1
#
_cell.length_a   1.000
_cell.length_b   1.000
_cell.length_c   1.000
_cell.angle_alpha   90.00
_cell.angle_beta   90.00
_cell.angle_gamma   90.00
#
_symmetry.space_group_name_H-M   'P 1'
#
loop_
_entity.id
_entity.type
_entity.pdbx_description
1 polymer ?
#
loop_
_entity_poly.entity_id
_entity_poly.type
_entity_poly.pdbx_seq_one_letter_code
_entity_poly.pdbx_strand_id
1 'polypeptide(L)'
;MRWFYDVKKRKKVIGFFVFSLLIVIILLFSSFNNRGNESKKAPDNTVKVTNTPESTTGSKAPENTTTVTATPMVQTTITPTVVPTLTPTVTITDTIATPTVTPIETPTVTPTVPTTTPTLKPTPTPTATIKPTPTKTKPPVKTPAKPPPKPPEKSVVEPPKAETKIELRYKNGKASSETESIHPVFKLINSGSKNIKLSDIKIRYYYTKDNNQLETFWCDSFTNGSNNVIGRFVALKNKKNNADSYLEISFSEGAGEIRAGNSVELLVGFAKNDWSLYNQRNDYSYSVSNSFIHWNRVTLYLNGKHVFGVEP
;
A
#
# COMPACT_ATOMS: atom_id res chain seq x y z
N MET A 1 -32.83 -26.87 -3.85
CA MET A 1 -32.18 -27.81 -2.90
C MET A 1 -31.15 -27.04 -2.10
N ARG A 2 -31.45 -26.73 -0.82
CA ARG A 2 -30.52 -26.05 0.08
C ARG A 2 -29.60 -27.10 0.72
N TRP A 3 -28.33 -27.11 0.34
CA TRP A 3 -27.30 -27.86 1.06
C TRP A 3 -26.91 -27.08 2.31
N PHE A 4 -27.38 -27.52 3.48
CA PHE A 4 -26.85 -27.09 4.76
C PHE A 4 -25.45 -27.72 4.93
N TYR A 5 -24.43 -26.91 4.70
CA TYR A 5 -23.04 -27.25 5.00
C TYR A 5 -22.82 -27.24 6.52
N ASP A 6 -22.51 -28.39 7.11
CA ASP A 6 -22.35 -28.55 8.56
C ASP A 6 -20.99 -28.00 9.05
N VAL A 7 -21.06 -26.85 9.74
CA VAL A 7 -19.91 -26.13 10.32
C VAL A 7 -19.09 -27.00 11.28
N LYS A 8 -19.70 -28.01 11.91
CA LYS A 8 -18.97 -28.93 12.82
C LYS A 8 -18.05 -29.88 12.06
N LYS A 9 -18.41 -30.30 10.84
CA LYS A 9 -17.54 -31.13 9.99
C LYS A 9 -16.34 -30.34 9.48
N ARG A 10 -16.50 -29.06 9.15
CA ARG A 10 -15.39 -28.18 8.70
C ARG A 10 -14.30 -28.01 9.77
N LYS A 11 -14.69 -27.83 11.04
CA LYS A 11 -13.73 -27.68 12.14
C LYS A 11 -12.93 -28.97 12.39
N LYS A 12 -13.55 -30.14 12.27
CA LYS A 12 -12.85 -31.44 12.39
C LYS A 12 -11.88 -31.69 11.24
N VAL A 13 -12.28 -31.38 10.00
CA VAL A 13 -11.42 -31.56 8.83
C VAL A 13 -10.22 -30.62 8.87
N ILE A 14 -10.44 -29.34 9.18
CA ILE A 14 -9.35 -28.35 9.31
C ILE A 14 -8.41 -28.71 10.46
N GLY A 15 -8.94 -29.18 11.60
CA GLY A 15 -8.12 -29.65 12.72
C GLY A 15 -7.21 -30.82 12.34
N PHE A 16 -7.71 -31.76 11.52
CA PHE A 16 -6.93 -32.91 11.06
C PHE A 16 -5.78 -32.51 10.11
N PHE A 17 -6.02 -31.56 9.20
CA PHE A 17 -4.99 -31.05 8.29
C PHE A 17 -3.89 -30.26 9.02
N VAL A 18 -4.26 -29.42 10.00
CA VAL A 18 -3.29 -28.65 10.79
C VAL A 18 -2.43 -29.56 11.67
N PHE A 19 -3.03 -30.61 12.26
CA PHE A 19 -2.29 -31.59 13.07
C PHE A 19 -1.33 -32.44 12.22
N SER A 20 -1.76 -32.86 11.02
CA SER A 20 -0.90 -33.61 10.10
C SER A 20 0.28 -32.79 9.59
N LEU A 21 0.09 -31.49 9.32
CA LEU A 21 1.17 -30.59 8.89
C LEU A 21 2.21 -30.37 9.99
N LEU A 22 1.77 -30.26 11.26
CA LEU A 22 2.67 -30.09 12.40
C LEU A 22 3.59 -31.31 12.60
N ILE A 23 3.07 -32.52 12.43
CA ILE A 23 3.86 -33.76 12.55
C ILE A 23 4.95 -33.83 11.49
N VAL A 24 4.65 -33.44 10.25
CA VAL A 24 5.63 -33.43 9.15
C VAL A 24 6.78 -32.46 9.43
N ILE A 25 6.47 -31.27 9.97
CA ILE A 25 7.48 -30.26 10.34
C ILE A 25 8.41 -30.78 11.46
N ILE A 26 7.85 -31.46 12.47
CA ILE A 26 8.64 -32.03 13.57
C ILE A 26 9.60 -33.12 13.03
N LEU A 27 9.13 -33.99 12.15
CA LEU A 27 9.97 -35.05 11.56
C LEU A 27 11.10 -34.49 10.68
N LEU A 28 10.86 -33.39 9.96
CA LEU A 28 11.89 -32.70 9.17
C LEU A 28 12.96 -32.06 10.07
N PHE A 29 12.58 -31.48 11.21
CA PHE A 29 13.52 -30.93 12.19
C PHE A 29 14.37 -32.02 12.86
N SER A 30 13.78 -33.17 13.19
CA SER A 30 14.54 -34.31 13.76
C SER A 30 15.57 -34.87 12.78
N SER A 31 15.29 -34.86 11.48
CA SER A 31 16.25 -35.28 10.44
C SER A 31 17.43 -34.32 10.27
N PHE A 32 17.25 -33.03 10.59
CA PHE A 32 18.30 -32.01 10.41
C PHE A 32 19.30 -31.99 11.57
N ASN A 33 18.83 -32.25 12.80
CA ASN A 33 19.70 -32.29 13.98
C ASN A 33 20.63 -33.51 14.05
N ASN A 34 20.38 -34.56 13.27
CA ASN A 34 21.18 -35.79 13.32
C ASN A 34 22.39 -35.80 12.38
N ARG A 35 22.69 -34.66 11.72
CA ARG A 35 23.71 -34.55 10.66
C ARG A 35 24.98 -33.78 11.04
N GLY A 36 25.10 -33.34 12.28
CA GLY A 36 26.26 -32.58 12.76
C GLY A 36 26.82 -33.18 14.04
N ASN A 37 27.61 -34.25 13.93
CA ASN A 37 28.60 -34.64 14.94
C ASN A 37 29.54 -35.72 14.38
N GLU A 38 30.47 -35.30 13.52
CA GLU A 38 31.76 -35.98 13.40
C GLU A 38 32.88 -34.95 13.60
N SER A 39 33.58 -35.10 14.72
CA SER A 39 34.70 -34.26 15.17
C SER A 39 35.98 -34.62 14.39
N LYS A 40 36.58 -33.65 13.70
CA LYS A 40 37.95 -33.75 13.18
C LYS A 40 38.92 -33.16 14.21
N LYS A 41 39.75 -34.03 14.79
CA LYS A 41 40.87 -33.70 15.69
C LYS A 41 42.06 -33.18 14.85
N ALA A 42 42.53 -31.98 15.16
CA ALA A 42 43.73 -31.38 14.56
C ALA A 42 45.02 -31.95 15.19
N PRO A 43 46.13 -32.09 14.44
CA PRO A 43 47.45 -32.24 15.04
C PRO A 43 48.24 -30.92 15.04
N ASP A 44 49.08 -30.85 16.06
CA ASP A 44 49.95 -29.77 16.50
C ASP A 44 51.18 -29.58 15.59
N ASN A 45 51.64 -28.34 15.46
CA ASN A 45 52.77 -27.94 14.61
C ASN A 45 54.03 -27.81 15.45
N THR A 46 55.05 -28.63 15.18
CA THR A 46 56.42 -28.37 15.64
C THR A 46 57.42 -28.55 14.50
N VAL A 47 58.25 -27.52 14.32
CA VAL A 47 59.23 -27.32 13.23
C VAL A 47 60.55 -28.05 13.54
N LYS A 48 61.19 -28.69 12.54
CA LYS A 48 62.64 -28.55 12.22
C LYS A 48 63.12 -29.32 10.97
N VAL A 49 63.76 -28.55 10.06
CA VAL A 49 65.01 -28.82 9.29
C VAL A 49 65.02 -29.77 8.07
N THR A 50 65.05 -29.13 6.88
CA THR A 50 66.02 -29.20 5.76
C THR A 50 66.43 -30.54 5.09
N ASN A 51 66.04 -30.74 3.81
CA ASN A 51 66.90 -30.86 2.59
C ASN A 51 66.16 -31.51 1.38
N THR A 52 66.46 -30.97 0.19
CA THR A 52 66.12 -31.40 -1.20
C THR A 52 67.21 -32.38 -1.73
N PRO A 53 67.17 -33.10 -2.90
CA PRO A 53 66.20 -33.22 -4.03
C PRO A 53 65.86 -34.65 -4.56
N GLU A 54 64.99 -34.67 -5.59
CA GLU A 54 64.98 -35.50 -6.83
C GLU A 54 64.33 -36.91 -6.94
N SER A 55 63.28 -36.93 -7.79
CA SER A 55 62.98 -37.75 -8.98
C SER A 55 62.89 -39.31 -8.98
N THR A 56 61.79 -39.74 -9.64
CA THR A 56 61.58 -40.88 -10.58
C THR A 56 61.05 -42.27 -10.12
N THR A 57 59.89 -42.61 -10.73
CA THR A 57 59.38 -43.90 -11.27
C THR A 57 59.04 -45.10 -10.36
N GLY A 58 57.82 -45.63 -10.51
CA GLY A 58 57.63 -47.09 -10.71
C GLY A 58 56.61 -47.86 -9.83
N SER A 59 55.43 -48.09 -10.41
CA SER A 59 54.74 -49.41 -10.55
C SER A 59 54.07 -50.17 -9.38
N LYS A 60 52.84 -50.62 -9.71
CA LYS A 60 52.11 -51.87 -9.37
C LYS A 60 51.11 -51.94 -8.19
N ALA A 61 49.97 -52.54 -8.55
CA ALA A 61 48.71 -52.77 -7.86
C ALA A 61 48.77 -53.90 -6.79
N PRO A 62 47.67 -54.24 -6.08
CA PRO A 62 46.60 -55.05 -6.69
C PRO A 62 45.15 -54.67 -6.34
N GLU A 63 44.23 -55.18 -7.16
CA GLU A 63 42.78 -55.21 -7.00
C GLU A 63 42.33 -55.99 -5.75
N ASN A 64 41.15 -55.66 -5.23
CA ASN A 64 40.21 -56.70 -4.82
C ASN A 64 38.75 -56.29 -5.06
N THR A 65 38.07 -57.15 -5.82
CA THR A 65 36.70 -57.03 -6.35
C THR A 65 35.70 -57.61 -5.36
N THR A 66 34.48 -57.07 -5.29
CA THR A 66 33.32 -57.78 -4.74
C THR A 66 32.12 -57.58 -5.65
N THR A 67 31.64 -58.69 -6.19
CA THR A 67 30.52 -58.84 -7.11
C THR A 67 29.21 -58.93 -6.35
N VAL A 68 28.17 -58.21 -6.80
CA VAL A 68 26.76 -58.59 -6.56
C VAL A 68 25.95 -58.40 -7.85
N THR A 69 25.21 -59.47 -8.14
CA THR A 69 24.41 -59.79 -9.30
C THR A 69 23.15 -58.93 -9.44
N ALA A 70 22.84 -58.48 -10.67
CA ALA A 70 21.49 -58.07 -11.06
C ALA A 70 21.17 -58.52 -12.50
N THR A 71 19.98 -59.09 -12.63
CA THR A 71 19.33 -59.75 -13.79
C THR A 71 19.07 -58.77 -14.96
N PRO A 72 19.12 -59.20 -16.24
CA PRO A 72 18.80 -58.33 -17.36
C PRO A 72 17.29 -58.20 -17.57
N MET A 73 16.77 -56.96 -17.54
CA MET A 73 15.45 -56.62 -18.08
C MET A 73 15.60 -56.06 -19.49
N VAL A 74 14.84 -56.61 -20.43
CA VAL A 74 14.77 -56.20 -21.83
C VAL A 74 14.06 -54.85 -21.94
N GLN A 75 14.75 -53.85 -22.48
CA GLN A 75 14.20 -52.52 -22.76
C GLN A 75 13.69 -52.47 -24.22
N THR A 76 12.37 -52.50 -24.39
CA THR A 76 11.72 -52.26 -25.69
C THR A 76 11.65 -50.77 -25.94
N THR A 77 12.30 -50.31 -27.02
CA THR A 77 12.26 -48.90 -27.45
C THR A 77 11.08 -48.73 -28.42
N ILE A 78 10.06 -47.97 -28.01
CA ILE A 78 8.99 -47.53 -28.92
C ILE A 78 9.40 -46.22 -29.60
N THR A 79 9.43 -46.23 -30.92
CA THR A 79 9.68 -45.05 -31.76
C THR A 79 8.36 -44.30 -31.96
N PRO A 80 8.25 -42.99 -31.68
CA PRO A 80 7.02 -42.26 -31.95
C PRO A 80 6.82 -42.07 -33.46
N THR A 81 5.67 -42.52 -33.96
CA THR A 81 5.22 -42.26 -35.33
C THR A 81 4.66 -40.84 -35.39
N VAL A 82 5.30 -39.97 -36.19
CA VAL A 82 4.84 -38.61 -36.46
C VAL A 82 3.64 -38.67 -37.41
N VAL A 83 2.47 -38.28 -36.92
CA VAL A 83 1.27 -38.06 -37.74
C VAL A 83 1.27 -36.59 -38.19
N PRO A 84 1.20 -36.27 -39.49
CA PRO A 84 1.10 -34.89 -39.93
C PRO A 84 -0.30 -34.35 -39.66
N THR A 85 -0.41 -33.45 -38.69
CA THR A 85 -1.62 -32.65 -38.45
C THR A 85 -1.60 -31.44 -39.38
N LEU A 86 -2.59 -31.33 -40.27
CA LEU A 86 -2.79 -30.14 -41.10
C LEU A 86 -3.36 -29.00 -40.24
N THR A 87 -2.56 -27.96 -40.03
CA THR A 87 -2.99 -26.71 -39.40
C THR A 87 -3.56 -25.78 -40.48
N PRO A 88 -4.77 -25.21 -40.34
CA PRO A 88 -5.24 -24.18 -41.27
C PRO A 88 -4.46 -22.88 -41.06
N THR A 89 -3.64 -22.50 -42.05
CA THR A 89 -3.02 -21.18 -42.13
C THR A 89 -4.06 -20.17 -42.61
N VAL A 90 -4.46 -19.24 -41.75
CA VAL A 90 -5.24 -18.07 -42.16
C VAL A 90 -4.25 -16.99 -42.61
N THR A 91 -4.21 -16.74 -43.91
CA THR A 91 -3.50 -15.58 -44.48
C THR A 91 -4.41 -14.37 -44.37
N ILE A 92 -4.11 -13.45 -43.45
CA ILE A 92 -4.71 -12.10 -43.44
C ILE A 92 -3.78 -11.19 -44.22
N THR A 93 -4.25 -10.70 -45.36
CA THR A 93 -3.60 -9.64 -46.14
C THR A 93 -4.05 -8.29 -45.59
N ASP A 94 -3.33 -7.76 -44.60
CA ASP A 94 -3.52 -6.37 -44.18
C ASP A 94 -2.79 -5.44 -45.16
N THR A 95 -3.58 -4.73 -45.97
CA THR A 95 -3.11 -3.65 -46.81
C THR A 95 -2.85 -2.43 -45.92
N ILE A 96 -1.58 -2.17 -45.61
CA ILE A 96 -1.17 -0.96 -44.88
C ILE A 96 -1.35 0.24 -45.81
N ALA A 97 -2.37 1.04 -45.57
CA ALA A 97 -2.45 2.40 -46.08
C ALA A 97 -1.55 3.29 -45.20
N THR A 98 -0.49 3.83 -45.80
CA THR A 98 0.40 4.83 -45.21
C THR A 98 -0.38 6.12 -44.91
N PRO A 99 -0.45 6.62 -43.66
CA PRO A 99 -0.97 7.95 -43.43
C PRO A 99 0.11 8.99 -43.77
N THR A 100 -0.16 9.79 -44.82
CA THR A 100 0.56 11.03 -45.09
C THR A 100 0.30 12.01 -43.96
N VAL A 101 1.33 12.37 -43.21
CA VAL A 101 1.24 13.37 -42.13
C VAL A 101 1.44 14.75 -42.74
N THR A 102 0.38 15.55 -42.80
CA THR A 102 0.47 16.99 -43.09
C THR A 102 1.04 17.70 -41.86
N PRO A 103 2.09 18.54 -41.97
CA PRO A 103 2.62 19.26 -40.82
C PRO A 103 1.60 20.30 -40.34
N ILE A 104 1.14 20.14 -39.09
CA ILE A 104 0.37 21.15 -38.38
C ILE A 104 1.35 22.19 -37.83
N GLU A 105 1.14 23.45 -38.20
CA GLU A 105 1.92 24.58 -37.70
C GLU A 105 1.81 24.68 -36.17
N THR A 106 2.98 24.84 -35.53
CA THR A 106 3.11 25.01 -34.09
C THR A 106 2.73 26.44 -33.72
N PRO A 107 1.72 26.68 -32.85
CA PRO A 107 1.49 28.02 -32.34
C PRO A 107 2.64 28.40 -31.40
N THR A 108 3.47 29.34 -31.83
CA THR A 108 4.46 30.01 -30.99
C THR A 108 3.73 30.84 -29.94
N VAL A 109 3.77 30.41 -28.68
CA VAL A 109 3.29 31.20 -27.55
C VAL A 109 4.40 32.17 -27.13
N THR A 110 4.20 33.45 -27.43
CA THR A 110 5.00 34.55 -26.88
C THR A 110 4.78 34.63 -25.37
N PRO A 111 5.83 34.55 -24.53
CA PRO A 111 5.66 34.73 -23.09
C PRO A 111 5.38 36.22 -22.80
N THR A 112 4.14 36.53 -22.41
CA THR A 112 3.80 37.83 -21.85
C THR A 112 4.12 37.80 -20.37
N VAL A 113 5.13 38.55 -19.96
CA VAL A 113 5.53 38.73 -18.55
C VAL A 113 4.44 39.55 -17.83
N PRO A 114 3.82 39.06 -16.74
CA PRO A 114 3.02 39.91 -15.90
C PRO A 114 3.95 40.76 -15.01
N THR A 115 4.05 42.05 -15.33
CA THR A 115 4.65 43.05 -14.44
C THR A 115 3.73 43.29 -13.25
N THR A 116 4.08 42.74 -12.09
CA THR A 116 3.46 43.11 -10.81
C THR A 116 4.17 44.34 -10.26
N THR A 117 3.53 45.51 -10.39
CA THR A 117 3.91 46.73 -9.68
C THR A 117 3.66 46.53 -8.17
N PRO A 118 4.67 46.68 -7.29
CA PRO A 118 4.44 46.65 -5.85
C PRO A 118 3.83 47.99 -5.40
N THR A 119 2.58 47.96 -4.97
CA THR A 119 1.93 49.09 -4.30
C THR A 119 2.48 49.20 -2.88
N LEU A 120 3.27 50.25 -2.62
CA LEU A 120 3.78 50.57 -1.28
C LEU A 120 2.61 50.94 -0.35
N LYS A 121 2.49 50.19 0.75
CA LYS A 121 1.61 50.50 1.88
C LYS A 121 2.12 51.77 2.59
N PRO A 122 1.28 52.78 2.87
CA PRO A 122 1.74 53.97 3.59
C PRO A 122 2.09 53.62 5.05
N THR A 123 3.32 53.95 5.43
CA THR A 123 3.87 53.95 6.78
C THR A 123 3.15 55.00 7.64
N PRO A 124 2.69 54.69 8.87
CA PRO A 124 2.18 55.72 9.77
C PRO A 124 3.32 56.61 10.26
N THR A 125 3.19 57.90 9.99
CA THR A 125 4.02 59.01 10.49
C THR A 125 3.98 59.08 12.03
N PRO A 126 5.10 59.34 12.73
CA PRO A 126 5.10 59.52 14.18
C PRO A 126 4.44 60.86 14.55
N THR A 127 3.35 60.81 15.30
CA THR A 127 2.69 61.99 15.88
C THR A 127 3.54 62.54 17.03
N ALA A 128 3.88 63.83 16.94
CA ALA A 128 4.60 64.57 17.96
C ALA A 128 3.82 64.66 19.28
N THR A 129 4.51 64.38 20.38
CA THR A 129 4.02 64.54 21.76
C THR A 129 3.84 66.02 22.08
N ILE A 130 2.59 66.48 22.21
CA ILE A 130 2.30 67.80 22.79
C ILE A 130 2.13 67.67 24.30
N LYS A 131 2.97 68.42 25.02
CA LYS A 131 2.98 68.63 26.47
C LYS A 131 1.65 69.25 26.95
N PRO A 132 0.98 68.72 27.99
CA PRO A 132 -0.23 69.35 28.51
C PRO A 132 0.09 70.61 29.33
N THR A 133 -0.61 71.69 28.98
CA THR A 133 -0.69 72.96 29.73
C THR A 133 -1.69 72.81 30.89
N PRO A 134 -1.41 73.29 32.11
CA PRO A 134 -2.32 73.15 33.24
C PRO A 134 -3.54 74.08 33.06
N THR A 135 -4.73 73.50 32.97
CA THR A 135 -6.01 74.25 32.90
C THR A 135 -6.60 74.35 34.31
N LYS A 136 -6.96 75.58 34.71
CA LYS A 136 -7.52 75.91 36.03
C LYS A 136 -8.88 75.24 36.28
N THR A 137 -9.02 74.69 37.48
CA THR A 137 -10.20 74.05 38.07
C THR A 137 -11.36 75.04 38.25
N LYS A 138 -12.55 74.69 37.74
CA LYS A 138 -13.84 75.34 38.07
C LYS A 138 -14.57 74.50 39.16
N PRO A 139 -15.33 75.12 40.09
CA PRO A 139 -15.97 74.39 41.19
C PRO A 139 -17.07 73.43 40.72
N PRO A 140 -17.37 72.37 41.50
CA PRO A 140 -18.29 71.32 41.08
C PRO A 140 -19.76 71.79 41.16
N VAL A 141 -20.48 71.62 40.04
CA VAL A 141 -21.94 71.69 39.99
C VAL A 141 -22.49 70.33 40.45
N LYS A 142 -23.42 70.33 41.40
CA LYS A 142 -24.10 69.11 41.86
C LYS A 142 -25.08 68.63 40.78
N THR A 143 -24.71 67.53 40.11
CA THR A 143 -25.58 66.82 39.16
C THR A 143 -26.43 65.78 39.91
N PRO A 144 -27.73 65.59 39.58
CA PRO A 144 -28.56 64.54 40.16
C PRO A 144 -28.02 63.14 39.83
N ALA A 145 -28.11 62.22 40.78
CA ALA A 145 -27.60 60.85 40.65
C ALA A 145 -28.25 60.11 39.47
N LYS A 146 -27.41 59.68 38.51
CA LYS A 146 -27.79 58.77 37.42
C LYS A 146 -28.09 57.37 38.00
N PRO A 147 -29.16 56.68 37.58
CA PRO A 147 -29.40 55.31 38.02
C PRO A 147 -28.24 54.39 37.61
N PRO A 148 -27.93 53.36 38.42
CA PRO A 148 -26.75 52.52 38.21
C PRO A 148 -26.77 51.84 36.84
N PRO A 149 -25.61 51.72 36.16
CA PRO A 149 -25.53 51.03 34.88
C PRO A 149 -25.95 49.56 35.05
N LYS A 150 -26.86 49.10 34.18
CA LYS A 150 -27.24 47.70 34.06
C LYS A 150 -25.95 46.87 33.86
N PRO A 151 -25.76 45.75 34.60
CA PRO A 151 -24.58 44.90 34.44
C PRO A 151 -24.40 44.53 32.97
N PRO A 152 -23.15 44.50 32.43
CA PRO A 152 -22.93 44.05 31.07
C PRO A 152 -23.50 42.64 30.93
N GLU A 153 -24.46 42.52 30.02
CA GLU A 153 -25.05 41.24 29.64
C GLU A 153 -23.91 40.34 29.17
N LYS A 154 -23.63 39.28 29.94
CA LYS A 154 -22.59 38.30 29.59
C LYS A 154 -22.91 37.84 28.17
N SER A 155 -22.03 38.17 27.22
CA SER A 155 -22.04 37.57 25.89
C SER A 155 -21.92 36.06 26.09
N VAL A 156 -23.03 35.35 25.94
CA VAL A 156 -23.04 33.89 25.92
C VAL A 156 -22.29 33.51 24.65
N VAL A 157 -21.02 33.14 24.78
CA VAL A 157 -20.27 32.52 23.69
C VAL A 157 -20.97 31.19 23.42
N GLU A 158 -21.75 31.13 22.35
CA GLU A 158 -22.36 29.89 21.89
C GLU A 158 -21.23 28.86 21.71
N PRO A 159 -21.31 27.68 22.37
CA PRO A 159 -20.24 26.70 22.27
C PRO A 159 -20.02 26.34 20.79
N PRO A 160 -18.75 26.23 20.34
CA PRO A 160 -18.46 25.98 18.93
C PRO A 160 -19.21 24.73 18.47
N LYS A 161 -20.00 24.90 17.42
CA LYS A 161 -20.83 23.84 16.83
C LYS A 161 -19.93 22.64 16.51
N ALA A 162 -20.24 21.49 17.10
CA ALA A 162 -19.41 20.32 16.95
C ALA A 162 -19.41 19.81 15.49
N GLU A 163 -18.23 19.74 14.89
CA GLU A 163 -18.02 19.44 13.46
C GLU A 163 -17.36 18.07 13.28
N THR A 164 -17.84 17.32 12.28
CA THR A 164 -17.19 16.10 11.81
C THR A 164 -16.41 16.44 10.54
N LYS A 165 -15.08 16.41 10.63
CA LYS A 165 -14.19 16.70 9.52
C LYS A 165 -13.09 15.65 9.47
N ILE A 166 -12.95 15.01 8.31
CA ILE A 166 -11.98 13.94 8.09
C ILE A 166 -11.22 14.20 6.80
N GLU A 167 -9.90 14.02 6.87
CA GLU A 167 -9.01 14.10 5.71
C GLU A 167 -8.41 12.73 5.43
N LEU A 168 -8.24 12.43 4.14
CA LEU A 168 -7.53 11.27 3.65
C LEU A 168 -6.24 11.72 2.97
N ARG A 169 -5.12 11.14 3.40
CA ARG A 169 -3.82 11.26 2.72
C ARG A 169 -3.41 9.90 2.18
N TYR A 170 -2.67 9.92 1.07
CA TYR A 170 -2.19 8.73 0.38
C TYR A 170 -0.69 8.82 0.15
N LYS A 171 -0.01 7.67 0.21
CA LYS A 171 1.30 7.44 -0.40
C LYS A 171 1.32 6.03 -1.00
N ASN A 172 2.25 5.78 -1.90
CA ASN A 172 2.47 4.47 -2.49
C ASN A 172 3.62 3.75 -1.77
N GLY A 173 3.34 2.58 -1.20
CA GLY A 173 4.34 1.71 -0.59
C GLY A 173 5.21 0.96 -1.61
N LYS A 174 4.74 0.81 -2.85
CA LYS A 174 5.45 0.15 -3.94
C LYS A 174 5.17 0.85 -5.28
N ALA A 175 5.93 1.91 -5.56
CA ALA A 175 5.68 2.82 -6.68
C ALA A 175 6.06 2.30 -8.08
N SER A 176 6.61 1.08 -8.22
CA SER A 176 6.95 0.49 -9.53
C SER A 176 5.71 0.42 -10.43
N SER A 177 5.79 0.89 -11.67
CA SER A 177 4.63 0.85 -12.58
C SER A 177 4.19 -0.58 -12.88
N GLU A 178 5.14 -1.49 -13.11
CA GLU A 178 4.85 -2.92 -13.27
C GLU A 178 5.12 -3.63 -11.93
N THR A 179 4.11 -4.35 -11.41
CA THR A 179 4.19 -4.95 -10.08
C THR A 179 3.27 -6.15 -9.92
N GLU A 180 3.67 -7.18 -9.18
CA GLU A 180 2.78 -8.31 -8.85
C GLU A 180 1.77 -7.97 -7.73
N SER A 181 2.04 -6.89 -6.98
CA SER A 181 1.22 -6.46 -5.84
C SER A 181 1.20 -4.94 -5.71
N ILE A 182 0.04 -4.39 -5.33
CA ILE A 182 -0.18 -2.96 -5.15
C ILE A 182 -0.28 -2.68 -3.65
N HIS A 183 0.43 -1.65 -3.17
CA HIS A 183 0.62 -1.37 -1.74
C HIS A 183 0.19 0.06 -1.38
N PRO A 184 -1.11 0.38 -1.37
CA PRO A 184 -1.55 1.71 -1.02
C PRO A 184 -1.45 1.94 0.49
N VAL A 185 -0.94 3.11 0.88
CA VAL A 185 -0.86 3.52 2.29
C VAL A 185 -1.74 4.73 2.52
N PHE A 186 -2.61 4.64 3.51
CA PHE A 186 -3.57 5.68 3.84
C PHE A 186 -3.30 6.25 5.20
N LYS A 187 -3.53 7.54 5.35
CA LYS A 187 -3.58 8.22 6.65
C LYS A 187 -4.91 8.96 6.77
N LEU A 188 -5.68 8.57 7.76
CA LEU A 188 -6.96 9.16 8.12
C LEU A 188 -6.72 10.16 9.25
N ILE A 189 -7.10 11.42 9.03
CA ILE A 189 -6.88 12.50 10.01
C ILE A 189 -8.24 13.06 10.39
N ASN A 190 -8.60 12.97 11.67
CA ASN A 190 -9.79 13.60 12.19
C ASN A 190 -9.46 15.04 12.60
N SER A 191 -9.72 15.99 11.71
CA SER A 191 -9.54 17.43 11.97
C SER A 191 -10.81 18.10 12.51
N GLY A 192 -11.84 17.32 12.84
CA GLY A 192 -13.05 17.78 13.49
C GLY A 192 -12.96 17.81 15.02
N SER A 193 -14.10 18.09 15.66
CA SER A 193 -14.21 18.19 17.11
C SER A 193 -14.93 17.00 17.76
N LYS A 194 -15.33 16.00 16.97
CA LYS A 194 -15.97 14.75 17.44
C LYS A 194 -15.12 13.54 17.08
N ASN A 195 -15.12 12.52 17.92
CA ASN A 195 -14.51 11.24 17.58
C ASN A 195 -15.26 10.59 16.40
N ILE A 196 -14.54 9.88 15.55
CA ILE A 196 -15.07 9.20 14.38
C ILE A 196 -14.85 7.69 14.55
N LYS A 197 -15.93 6.92 14.58
CA LYS A 197 -15.82 5.46 14.58
C LYS A 197 -15.25 4.98 13.25
N LEU A 198 -14.27 4.08 13.31
CA LEU A 198 -13.66 3.52 12.12
C LEU A 198 -14.63 2.61 11.34
N SER A 199 -15.56 1.94 12.04
CA SER A 199 -16.60 1.10 11.42
C SER A 199 -17.55 1.89 10.49
N ASP A 200 -17.64 3.21 10.65
CA ASP A 200 -18.42 4.09 9.77
C ASP A 200 -17.66 4.50 8.50
N ILE A 201 -16.36 4.19 8.40
CA ILE A 201 -15.47 4.62 7.32
C ILE A 201 -15.34 3.55 6.25
N LYS A 202 -15.37 3.98 4.98
CA LYS A 202 -14.88 3.22 3.84
C LYS A 202 -13.90 4.04 3.01
N ILE A 203 -12.87 3.40 2.48
CA ILE A 203 -11.93 3.98 1.52
C ILE A 203 -12.03 3.19 0.22
N ARG A 204 -11.94 3.86 -0.94
CA ARG A 204 -11.81 3.17 -2.24
C ARG A 204 -10.55 3.59 -2.98
N TYR A 205 -9.85 2.59 -3.49
CA TYR A 205 -8.73 2.70 -4.42
C TYR A 205 -9.15 2.09 -5.76
N TYR A 206 -9.14 2.88 -6.82
CA TYR A 206 -9.60 2.55 -8.16
C TYR A 206 -8.43 2.21 -9.07
N TYR A 207 -8.56 1.12 -9.81
CA TYR A 207 -7.50 0.57 -10.65
C TYR A 207 -8.10 -0.20 -11.82
N THR A 208 -7.27 -0.55 -12.80
CA THR A 208 -7.60 -1.56 -13.79
C THR A 208 -6.99 -2.88 -13.38
N LYS A 209 -7.79 -3.93 -13.44
CA LYS A 209 -7.37 -5.26 -12.98
C LYS A 209 -6.37 -5.94 -13.93
N ASP A 210 -6.30 -5.45 -15.17
CA ASP A 210 -5.51 -5.94 -16.32
C ASP A 210 -5.90 -7.34 -16.83
N ASN A 211 -6.50 -8.19 -15.99
CA ASN A 211 -7.08 -9.48 -16.38
C ASN A 211 -8.20 -9.90 -15.40
N ASN A 212 -8.77 -11.10 -15.57
CA ASN A 212 -9.91 -11.57 -14.78
C ASN A 212 -9.54 -12.43 -13.55
N GLN A 213 -8.28 -12.42 -13.11
CA GLN A 213 -7.84 -13.30 -12.01
C GLN A 213 -8.45 -12.92 -10.66
N LEU A 214 -8.71 -13.88 -9.78
CA LEU A 214 -9.13 -13.55 -8.42
C LEU A 214 -8.01 -12.85 -7.66
N GLU A 215 -8.38 -11.98 -6.72
CA GLU A 215 -7.43 -11.15 -5.97
C GLU A 215 -7.55 -11.45 -4.48
N THR A 216 -6.43 -11.31 -3.78
CA THR A 216 -6.34 -11.43 -2.33
C THR A 216 -5.86 -10.12 -1.74
N PHE A 217 -6.53 -9.70 -0.67
CA PHE A 217 -6.20 -8.52 0.13
C PHE A 217 -5.53 -8.94 1.43
N TRP A 218 -4.61 -8.11 1.92
CA TRP A 218 -4.08 -8.17 3.27
C TRP A 218 -3.83 -6.76 3.84
N CYS A 219 -3.69 -6.69 5.15
CA CYS A 219 -3.29 -5.48 5.87
C CYS A 219 -1.96 -5.74 6.58
N ASP A 220 -0.87 -5.13 6.13
CA ASP A 220 0.45 -5.33 6.72
C ASP A 220 0.58 -4.59 8.05
N SER A 221 0.04 -3.37 8.15
CA SER A 221 0.15 -2.56 9.37
C SER A 221 -1.08 -1.68 9.58
N PHE A 222 -1.61 -1.74 10.79
CA PHE A 222 -2.62 -0.83 11.31
C PHE A 222 -2.52 -0.79 12.84
N THR A 223 -2.40 0.40 13.42
CA THR A 223 -2.20 0.57 14.87
C THR A 223 -3.30 -0.06 15.71
N ASN A 224 -4.53 -0.11 15.19
CA ASN A 224 -5.68 -0.68 15.88
C ASN A 224 -5.95 -2.14 15.47
N GLY A 225 -4.92 -2.82 14.96
CA GLY A 225 -4.91 -4.26 14.65
C GLY A 225 -5.31 -4.58 13.21
N SER A 226 -4.38 -5.09 12.41
CA SER A 226 -4.59 -5.41 10.99
C SER A 226 -5.79 -6.35 10.71
N ASN A 227 -6.13 -7.24 11.65
CA ASN A 227 -7.29 -8.12 11.55
C ASN A 227 -8.64 -7.38 11.57
N ASN A 228 -8.65 -6.12 11.98
CA ASN A 228 -9.84 -5.26 11.96
C ASN A 228 -10.02 -4.52 10.63
N VAL A 229 -9.08 -4.67 9.67
CA VAL A 229 -9.15 -4.06 8.34
C VAL A 229 -9.65 -5.11 7.35
N ILE A 230 -10.69 -4.75 6.59
CA ILE A 230 -11.38 -5.66 5.67
C ILE A 230 -11.33 -5.07 4.27
N GLY A 231 -10.75 -5.81 3.33
CA GLY A 231 -10.73 -5.47 1.91
C GLY A 231 -11.76 -6.26 1.11
N ARG A 232 -12.41 -5.59 0.16
CA ARG A 232 -13.32 -6.21 -0.82
C ARG A 232 -13.04 -5.64 -2.20
N PHE A 233 -12.91 -6.51 -3.19
CA PHE A 233 -12.78 -6.12 -4.59
C PHE A 233 -14.16 -6.01 -5.24
N VAL A 234 -14.39 -4.93 -5.98
CA VAL A 234 -15.67 -4.66 -6.65
C VAL A 234 -15.41 -4.15 -8.07
N ALA A 235 -16.06 -4.77 -9.05
CA ALA A 235 -16.06 -4.27 -10.42
C ALA A 235 -16.91 -3.00 -10.55
N LEU A 236 -16.42 -2.01 -11.26
CA LEU A 236 -17.17 -0.79 -11.58
C LEU A 236 -18.29 -1.11 -12.59
N LYS A 237 -19.48 -0.56 -12.34
CA LYS A 237 -20.61 -0.65 -13.28
C LYS A 237 -20.30 0.07 -14.60
N ASN A 238 -19.72 1.27 -14.49
CA ASN A 238 -19.33 2.10 -15.63
C ASN A 238 -17.80 2.10 -15.72
N LYS A 239 -17.24 1.08 -16.37
CA LYS A 239 -15.78 0.94 -16.53
C LYS A 239 -15.21 2.12 -17.33
N LYS A 240 -14.03 2.58 -16.93
CA LYS A 240 -13.21 3.59 -17.60
C LYS A 240 -11.89 2.96 -18.01
N ASN A 241 -11.20 3.58 -18.97
CA ASN A 241 -9.89 3.10 -19.43
C ASN A 241 -8.83 3.05 -18.33
N ASN A 242 -9.02 3.83 -17.26
CA ASN A 242 -8.12 3.90 -16.10
C ASN A 242 -8.74 3.35 -14.80
N ALA A 243 -9.94 2.78 -14.85
CA ALA A 243 -10.55 2.13 -13.70
C ALA A 243 -11.66 1.17 -14.16
N ASP A 244 -11.48 -0.12 -13.90
CA ASP A 244 -12.54 -1.13 -14.07
C ASP A 244 -12.97 -1.78 -12.76
N SER A 245 -12.20 -1.56 -11.70
CA SER A 245 -12.32 -2.20 -10.39
C SER A 245 -11.95 -1.21 -9.29
N TYR A 246 -12.40 -1.49 -8.07
CA TYR A 246 -11.89 -0.83 -6.87
C TYR A 246 -11.74 -1.79 -5.70
N LEU A 247 -10.73 -1.52 -4.88
CA LEU A 247 -10.56 -2.09 -3.56
C LEU A 247 -11.34 -1.20 -2.59
N GLU A 248 -12.37 -1.75 -1.95
CA GLU A 248 -13.07 -1.14 -0.82
C GLU A 248 -12.44 -1.61 0.49
N ILE A 249 -11.91 -0.68 1.26
CA ILE A 249 -11.37 -0.92 2.59
C ILE A 249 -12.40 -0.44 3.61
N SER A 250 -12.71 -1.30 4.57
CA SER A 250 -13.63 -1.03 5.68
C SER A 250 -13.04 -1.56 6.98
N PHE A 251 -13.64 -1.19 8.11
CA PHE A 251 -13.14 -1.55 9.42
C PHE A 251 -14.22 -2.27 10.24
N SER A 252 -13.81 -3.25 11.05
CA SER A 252 -14.69 -3.88 12.03
C SER A 252 -14.98 -2.94 13.21
N GLU A 253 -15.98 -3.25 14.03
CA GLU A 253 -16.21 -2.53 15.30
C GLU A 253 -14.98 -2.58 16.24
N GLY A 254 -14.18 -3.65 16.16
CA GLY A 254 -12.96 -3.81 16.93
C GLY A 254 -11.84 -2.83 16.55
N ALA A 255 -11.97 -2.09 15.44
CA ALA A 255 -11.02 -1.06 15.04
C ALA A 255 -11.09 0.18 15.94
N GLY A 256 -12.19 0.40 16.66
CA GLY A 256 -12.37 1.55 17.55
C GLY A 256 -12.64 2.85 16.81
N GLU A 257 -12.03 3.95 17.27
CA GLU A 257 -12.30 5.30 16.79
C GLU A 257 -11.03 6.14 16.58
N ILE A 258 -11.12 7.13 15.69
CA ILE A 258 -10.15 8.21 15.56
C ILE A 258 -10.66 9.37 16.43
N ARG A 259 -9.96 9.66 17.52
CA ARG A 259 -10.28 10.81 18.38
C ARG A 259 -10.11 12.14 17.64
N ALA A 260 -10.85 13.15 18.06
CA ALA A 260 -10.69 14.51 17.54
C ALA A 260 -9.21 14.96 17.62
N GLY A 261 -8.69 15.55 16.55
CA GLY A 261 -7.29 15.99 16.42
C GLY A 261 -6.27 14.88 16.15
N ASN A 262 -6.66 13.61 16.17
CA ASN A 262 -5.75 12.49 15.97
C ASN A 262 -5.82 11.92 14.54
N SER A 263 -4.88 11.02 14.25
CA SER A 263 -4.83 10.29 12.98
C SER A 263 -4.49 8.82 13.19
N VAL A 264 -4.80 8.02 12.18
CA VAL A 264 -4.36 6.62 12.06
C VAL A 264 -3.78 6.39 10.67
N GLU A 265 -2.81 5.49 10.58
CA GLU A 265 -2.18 5.07 9.32
C GLU A 265 -2.45 3.58 9.11
N LEU A 266 -2.73 3.20 7.87
CA LEU A 266 -2.85 1.81 7.46
C LEU A 266 -2.06 1.56 6.16
N LEU A 267 -1.24 0.51 6.19
CA LEU A 267 -0.57 -0.07 5.03
C LEU A 267 -1.30 -1.35 4.68
N VAL A 268 -1.83 -1.40 3.46
CA VAL A 268 -2.51 -2.58 2.93
C VAL A 268 -1.85 -3.00 1.64
N GLY A 269 -2.10 -4.24 1.24
CA GLY A 269 -1.65 -4.78 -0.03
C GLY A 269 -2.69 -5.67 -0.66
N PHE A 270 -2.59 -5.80 -1.98
CA PHE A 270 -3.33 -6.81 -2.71
C PHE A 270 -2.55 -7.32 -3.92
N ALA A 271 -2.86 -8.54 -4.33
CA ALA A 271 -2.27 -9.21 -5.49
C ALA A 271 -3.31 -10.07 -6.20
N LYS A 272 -3.08 -10.33 -7.49
CA LYS A 272 -3.77 -11.41 -8.20
C LYS A 272 -3.26 -12.75 -7.67
N ASN A 273 -4.12 -13.75 -7.59
CA ASN A 273 -3.79 -15.05 -6.99
C ASN A 273 -2.78 -15.85 -7.81
N ASP A 274 -2.62 -15.53 -9.10
CA ASP A 274 -1.60 -16.10 -9.99
C ASP A 274 -0.32 -15.26 -10.03
N TRP A 275 -0.24 -14.18 -9.24
CA TRP A 275 0.89 -13.23 -9.20
C TRP A 275 1.23 -12.57 -10.54
N SER A 276 0.30 -12.58 -11.51
CA SER A 276 0.49 -11.82 -12.74
C SER A 276 0.63 -10.31 -12.45
N LEU A 277 1.37 -9.61 -13.31
CA LEU A 277 1.68 -8.19 -13.10
C LEU A 277 0.43 -7.31 -13.25
N TYR A 278 0.40 -6.23 -12.49
CA TYR A 278 -0.41 -5.04 -12.71
C TYR A 278 0.43 -3.97 -13.39
N ASN A 279 -0.20 -3.19 -14.26
CA ASN A 279 0.35 -1.94 -14.77
C ASN A 279 -0.24 -0.76 -13.98
N GLN A 280 0.36 -0.38 -12.86
CA GLN A 280 -0.18 0.73 -12.05
C GLN A 280 -0.25 2.08 -12.78
N ARG A 281 0.48 2.28 -13.89
CA ARG A 281 0.51 3.58 -14.58
C ARG A 281 -0.82 3.93 -15.25
N ASN A 282 -1.62 2.92 -15.61
CA ASN A 282 -2.96 3.14 -16.17
C ASN A 282 -4.04 3.27 -15.07
N ASP A 283 -3.72 3.06 -13.78
CA ASP A 283 -4.68 3.11 -12.68
C ASP A 283 -5.07 4.54 -12.30
N TYR A 284 -6.36 4.76 -12.07
CA TYR A 284 -6.90 6.05 -11.64
C TYR A 284 -6.31 6.52 -10.31
N SER A 285 -6.23 5.65 -9.31
CA SER A 285 -5.75 6.00 -7.97
C SER A 285 -4.23 5.95 -7.82
N TYR A 286 -3.47 5.53 -8.83
CA TYR A 286 -2.02 5.43 -8.71
C TYR A 286 -1.35 6.80 -8.67
N SER A 287 -0.38 6.92 -7.76
CA SER A 287 0.61 7.98 -7.74
C SER A 287 1.96 7.40 -7.37
N VAL A 288 3.04 7.99 -7.90
CA VAL A 288 4.43 7.58 -7.60
C VAL A 288 4.91 8.05 -6.23
N SER A 289 4.14 8.90 -5.53
CA SER A 289 4.60 9.55 -4.31
C SER A 289 4.79 8.55 -3.18
N ASN A 290 6.01 8.48 -2.64
CA ASN A 290 6.34 7.71 -1.43
C ASN A 290 6.16 8.52 -0.13
N SER A 291 5.68 9.76 -0.24
CA SER A 291 5.37 10.65 0.87
C SER A 291 3.88 10.94 0.90
N PHE A 292 3.32 11.21 2.08
CA PHE A 292 1.88 11.47 2.19
C PHE A 292 1.48 12.75 1.47
N ILE A 293 0.59 12.62 0.49
CA ILE A 293 0.03 13.73 -0.29
C ILE A 293 -1.48 13.84 -0.09
N HIS A 294 -2.01 15.03 -0.36
CA HIS A 294 -3.44 15.19 -0.60
C HIS A 294 -3.75 14.62 -1.98
N TRP A 295 -4.50 13.51 -2.05
CA TRP A 295 -4.72 12.77 -3.29
C TRP A 295 -6.20 12.54 -3.49
N ASN A 296 -6.82 13.32 -4.37
CA ASN A 296 -8.26 13.28 -4.60
C ASN A 296 -8.71 12.14 -5.52
N ARG A 297 -7.79 11.29 -6.00
CA ARG A 297 -8.13 10.10 -6.82
C ARG A 297 -8.30 8.83 -5.99
N VAL A 298 -8.36 8.96 -4.67
CA VAL A 298 -8.92 7.95 -3.76
C VAL A 298 -10.10 8.59 -3.05
N THR A 299 -11.11 7.81 -2.70
CA THR A 299 -12.35 8.35 -2.12
C THR A 299 -12.60 7.83 -0.72
N LEU A 300 -13.20 8.66 0.13
CA LEU A 300 -13.62 8.30 1.48
C LEU A 300 -15.14 8.47 1.63
N TYR A 301 -15.76 7.49 2.29
CA TYR A 301 -17.14 7.54 2.71
C TYR A 301 -17.21 7.45 4.23
N LEU A 302 -18.07 8.28 4.82
CA LEU A 302 -18.38 8.26 6.23
C LEU A 302 -19.89 8.08 6.38
N ASN A 303 -20.32 7.03 7.10
CA ASN A 303 -21.74 6.68 7.23
C ASN A 303 -22.43 6.53 5.87
N GLY A 304 -21.72 5.95 4.90
CA GLY A 304 -22.19 5.76 3.52
C GLY A 304 -22.23 7.04 2.66
N LYS A 305 -21.93 8.21 3.21
CA LYS A 305 -21.86 9.47 2.45
C LYS A 305 -20.46 9.71 1.94
N HIS A 306 -20.32 10.09 0.67
CA HIS A 306 -19.05 10.50 0.08
C HIS A 306 -18.60 11.83 0.69
N VAL A 307 -17.39 11.88 1.27
CA VAL A 307 -16.88 13.08 1.98
C VAL A 307 -15.51 13.55 1.51
N PHE A 308 -14.80 12.75 0.69
CA PHE A 308 -13.49 13.12 0.15
C PHE A 308 -13.23 12.40 -1.17
N GLY A 309 -12.52 13.09 -2.08
CA GLY A 309 -12.03 12.53 -3.34
C GLY A 309 -12.99 12.78 -4.50
N VAL A 310 -12.66 12.19 -5.64
CA VAL A 310 -13.44 12.22 -6.89
C VAL A 310 -13.50 10.80 -7.43
N GLU A 311 -14.70 10.26 -7.59
CA GLU A 311 -14.93 8.97 -8.25
C GLU A 311 -14.58 9.06 -9.76
N PRO A 312 -14.08 7.98 -10.39
CA PRO A 312 -13.72 7.97 -11.82
C PRO A 312 -14.92 7.99 -12.79
#